data_AF-A0A7S0DZ30-F1
#
_entry.id   AF-A0A7S0DZ30-F1
#
_cell.length_a   1.000
_cell.length_b   1.000
_cell.length_c   1.000
_cell.angle_alpha   90.00
_cell.angle_beta   90.00
_cell.angle_gamma   90.00
#
_symmetry.space_group_name_H-M   'P 1'
#
loop_
_entity.id
_entity.type
_entity.pdbx_description
1 polymer ?
#
loop_
_entity_poly.entity_id
_entity_poly.type
_entity_poly.pdbx_seq_one_letter_code
_entity_poly.pdbx_strand_id
1 'polypeptide(L)'
;KDVAVKYAELEQTLGEIDRARAIYQYGCQHCDPGKDEQLWKLWHAFEVRHGNEDTFRDMLRMKRSVQLQFSQAHVNATDAAMALMEQGPAAKRQRVSNDMEALERQMMQE
;
A
#
# COMPACT_ATOMS: atom_id res chain seq x y z
N LYS A 1 5.44 11.16 9.26
CA LYS A 1 6.80 10.86 8.76
C LYS A 1 7.84 11.41 9.72
N ASP A 2 7.89 12.74 9.92
CA ASP A 2 8.85 13.40 10.81
C ASP A 2 8.68 13.03 12.29
N VAL A 3 7.46 12.71 12.73
CA VAL A 3 7.19 12.33 14.12
C VAL A 3 7.85 11.00 14.46
N ALA A 4 7.77 9.99 13.58
CA ALA A 4 8.37 8.67 13.84
C ALA A 4 9.90 8.75 13.91
N VAL A 5 10.53 9.54 13.04
CA VAL A 5 11.99 9.74 13.05
C VAL A 5 12.43 10.44 14.34
N LYS A 6 11.79 11.56 14.70
CA LYS A 6 12.13 12.31 15.91
C LYS A 6 11.92 11.48 17.18
N TYR A 7 10.85 10.68 17.22
CA TYR A 7 10.56 9.82 18.37
C TYR A 7 11.54 8.65 18.48
N ALA A 8 11.95 8.06 17.35
CA ALA A 8 12.99 7.02 17.34
C ALA A 8 14.37 7.56 17.73
N GLU A 9 14.70 8.81 17.38
CA GLU A 9 15.91 9.49 17.84
C GLU A 9 15.86 9.77 19.35
N LEU A 10 14.71 10.20 19.86
CA LEU A 10 14.51 10.41 21.30
C LEU A 10 14.73 9.11 22.10
N GLU A 11 14.07 8.01 21.72
CA GLU A 11 14.24 6.72 22.40
C GLU A 11 15.69 6.20 22.30
N GLN A 12 16.39 6.46 21.19
CA GLN A 12 17.83 6.18 21.07
C GLN A 12 18.66 6.95 22.08
N THR A 13 18.39 8.25 22.28
CA THR A 13 19.10 9.04 23.29
C THR A 13 18.81 8.59 24.72
N LEU A 14 17.65 7.97 24.95
CA LEU A 14 17.27 7.37 26.23
C LEU A 14 17.85 5.95 26.43
N GLY A 15 18.52 5.39 25.41
CA GLY A 15 19.11 4.05 25.44
C GLY A 15 18.11 2.91 25.17
N GLU A 16 16.91 3.24 24.70
CA GLU A 16 15.77 2.32 24.64
C GLU A 16 15.62 1.77 23.22
N ILE A 17 16.57 0.91 22.86
CA ILE A 17 16.78 0.40 21.50
C ILE A 17 15.57 -0.39 20.98
N ASP A 18 14.95 -1.21 21.82
CA ASP A 18 13.79 -2.01 21.41
C ASP A 18 12.56 -1.15 21.11
N ARG A 19 12.36 -0.07 21.87
CA ARG A 19 11.29 0.90 21.60
C ARG A 19 11.58 1.69 20.33
N ALA A 20 12.81 2.17 20.15
CA ALA A 20 13.24 2.81 18.91
C ALA A 20 12.99 1.93 17.67
N ARG A 21 13.29 0.63 17.77
CA ARG A 21 13.02 -0.35 16.70
C ARG A 21 11.53 -0.50 16.39
N ALA A 22 10.69 -0.63 17.43
CA ALA A 22 9.25 -0.74 17.24
C ALA A 22 8.66 0.49 16.51
N ILE A 23 9.18 1.69 16.82
CA ILE A 23 8.78 2.93 16.13
C ILE A 23 9.17 2.91 14.66
N TYR A 24 10.38 2.45 14.31
CA TYR A 24 10.78 2.31 12.91
C TYR A 24 9.91 1.30 12.15
N GLN A 25 9.58 0.16 12.78
CA GLN A 25 8.71 -0.86 12.20
C GLN A 25 7.28 -0.35 11.98
N TYR A 26 6.74 0.45 12.90
CA TYR A 26 5.42 1.05 12.74
C TYR A 26 5.42 2.18 11.69
N GLY A 27 6.46 3.02 11.73
CA GLY A 27 6.62 4.14 10.81
C GLY A 27 6.76 3.69 9.36
N CYS A 28 7.43 2.56 9.11
CA CYS A 28 7.68 2.09 7.75
C CYS A 28 6.43 1.60 7.02
N GLN A 29 5.40 1.14 7.73
CA GLN A 29 4.14 0.67 7.11
C GLN A 29 3.39 1.80 6.39
N HIS A 30 3.63 3.05 6.80
CA HIS A 30 2.95 4.23 6.27
C HIS A 30 3.84 5.07 5.36
N CYS A 31 5.08 4.63 5.11
CA CYS A 31 6.05 5.36 4.30
C CYS A 31 6.30 4.60 3.00
N ASP A 32 6.13 5.30 1.88
CA ASP A 32 6.40 4.74 0.55
C ASP A 32 7.93 4.63 0.39
N PRO A 33 8.49 3.42 0.18
CA PRO A 33 9.93 3.23 0.02
C PRO A 33 10.53 4.01 -1.15
N GLY A 34 9.73 4.38 -2.16
CA GLY A 34 10.18 5.16 -3.32
C GLY A 34 10.22 6.68 -3.08
N LYS A 35 9.42 7.20 -2.14
CA LYS A 35 9.35 8.65 -1.84
C LYS A 35 10.08 9.03 -0.55
N ASP A 36 10.09 8.14 0.44
CA ASP A 36 10.60 8.41 1.78
C ASP A 36 11.86 7.59 2.08
N GLU A 37 12.90 7.80 1.27
CA GLU A 37 14.17 7.07 1.42
C GLU A 37 14.90 7.41 2.74
N GLN A 38 14.64 8.58 3.31
CA GLN A 38 15.29 9.06 4.52
C GLN A 38 15.02 8.18 5.74
N LEU A 39 13.76 7.72 5.93
CA LEU A 39 13.41 6.82 7.04
C LEU A 39 14.20 5.51 6.95
N TRP A 40 14.28 4.92 5.75
CA TRP A 40 14.99 3.68 5.50
C TRP A 40 16.51 3.83 5.69
N LYS A 41 17.08 4.96 5.30
CA LYS A 41 18.50 5.29 5.52
C LYS A 41 18.81 5.40 7.02
N LEU A 42 17.94 6.06 7.78
CA LEU A 42 18.11 6.20 9.23
C LEU A 42 17.94 4.86 9.95
N TRP A 43 16.94 4.07 9.58
CA TRP A 43 16.73 2.73 10.15
C TRP A 43 17.89 1.79 9.81
N HIS A 44 18.45 1.87 8.60
CA HIS A 44 19.67 1.15 8.23
C HIS A 44 20.84 1.54 9.14
N ALA A 45 21.11 2.83 9.31
CA ALA A 45 22.17 3.30 10.20
C ALA A 45 21.92 2.95 11.68
N PHE A 46 20.66 2.81 12.09
CA PHE A 46 20.27 2.35 13.41
C PHE A 46 20.62 0.87 13.63
N GLU A 47 20.18 -0.03 12.73
CA GLU A 47 20.46 -1.46 12.87
C GLU A 47 21.94 -1.79 12.69
N VAL A 48 22.69 -1.04 11.87
CA VAL A 48 24.15 -1.19 11.79
C VAL A 48 24.85 -0.83 13.10
N ARG A 49 24.33 0.15 13.86
CA ARG A 49 24.93 0.62 15.11
C ARG A 49 24.51 -0.20 16.33
N HIS A 50 23.25 -0.64 16.39
CA HIS A 50 22.66 -1.23 17.60
C HIS A 50 22.03 -2.61 17.38
N GLY A 51 21.93 -3.05 16.13
CA GLY A 51 21.33 -4.32 15.76
C GLY A 51 22.34 -5.45 15.62
N ASN A 52 21.85 -6.55 15.06
CA ASN A 52 22.59 -7.76 14.73
C ASN A 52 22.18 -8.24 13.33
N GLU A 53 22.76 -9.34 12.86
CA GLU A 53 22.51 -9.83 11.51
C GLU A 53 21.04 -10.21 11.27
N ASP A 54 20.37 -10.78 12.27
CA ASP A 54 18.96 -11.19 12.18
C ASP A 54 18.02 -9.99 12.10
N THR A 55 18.17 -9.02 12.99
CA THR A 55 17.36 -7.79 13.02
C THR A 55 17.55 -6.95 11.76
N PHE A 56 18.78 -6.92 11.23
CA PHE A 56 19.05 -6.27 9.96
C PHE A 56 18.36 -6.98 8.79
N ARG A 57 18.38 -8.33 8.74
CA ARG A 57 17.64 -9.10 7.73
C ARG A 57 16.14 -8.88 7.84
N ASP A 58 15.60 -8.79 9.05
CA ASP A 58 14.18 -8.50 9.29
C ASP A 58 13.78 -7.13 8.75
N MET A 59 14.61 -6.11 8.93
CA MET A 59 14.40 -4.80 8.34
C MET A 59 14.32 -4.86 6.81
N LEU A 60 15.22 -5.61 6.16
CA LEU A 60 15.18 -5.78 4.70
C LEU A 60 13.93 -6.52 4.22
N ARG A 61 13.47 -7.53 4.98
CA ARG A 61 12.20 -8.23 4.72
C ARG A 61 11.01 -7.28 4.80
N MET A 62 10.96 -6.46 5.85
CA MET A 62 9.94 -5.42 6.03
C MET A 62 9.95 -4.43 4.85
N LYS A 63 11.13 -3.95 4.44
CA LYS A 63 11.28 -3.05 3.28
C LYS A 63 10.69 -3.64 2.01
N ARG A 64 10.98 -4.91 1.72
CA ARG A 64 10.44 -5.60 0.54
C ARG A 64 8.93 -5.78 0.64
N SER A 65 8.41 -6.16 1.80
CA SER A 65 6.96 -6.32 2.02
C SER A 65 6.23 -5.01 1.80
N VAL A 66 6.72 -3.92 2.39
CA VAL A 66 6.14 -2.58 2.23
C VAL A 66 6.20 -2.15 0.76
N GLN A 67 7.33 -2.34 0.08
CA GLN A 67 7.46 -2.01 -1.34
C GLN A 67 6.42 -2.75 -2.20
N LEU A 68 6.20 -4.03 -1.93
CA LEU A 68 5.17 -4.82 -2.61
C LEU A 68 3.76 -4.34 -2.29
N GLN A 69 3.47 -3.96 -1.05
CA GLN A 69 2.17 -3.41 -0.65
C GLN A 69 1.87 -2.10 -1.37
N PHE A 70 2.83 -1.19 -1.45
CA PHE A 70 2.64 0.08 -2.16
C PHE A 70 2.53 -0.11 -3.68
N SER A 71 3.28 -1.06 -4.27
CA SER A 71 3.11 -1.40 -5.69
C SER A 71 1.77 -2.08 -5.96
N GLN A 72 1.32 -2.98 -5.09
CA GLN A 72 0.04 -3.68 -5.19
C GLN A 72 -1.16 -2.73 -5.04
N ALA A 73 -1.08 -1.80 -4.08
CA ALA A 73 -2.10 -0.77 -3.91
C ALA A 73 -2.25 0.10 -5.16
N HIS A 74 -1.14 0.38 -5.87
CA HIS A 74 -1.19 1.09 -7.13
C HIS A 74 -1.86 0.28 -8.25
N VAL A 75 -1.51 -0.99 -8.44
CA VAL A 75 -2.12 -1.84 -9.49
C VAL A 75 -3.60 -2.15 -9.22
N ASN A 76 -4.00 -2.37 -7.97
CA ASN A 76 -5.40 -2.60 -7.64
C ASN A 76 -6.26 -1.35 -7.92
N ALA A 77 -5.70 -0.16 -7.67
CA ALA A 77 -6.37 1.10 -8.00
C ALA A 77 -6.49 1.29 -9.53
N THR A 78 -5.49 0.89 -10.31
CA THR A 78 -5.57 0.96 -11.78
C THR A 78 -6.52 -0.08 -12.35
N ASP A 79 -6.55 -1.30 -11.81
CA ASP A 79 -7.48 -2.35 -12.26
C ASP A 79 -8.92 -1.98 -11.91
N ALA A 80 -9.16 -1.44 -10.70
CA ALA A 80 -10.48 -0.93 -10.32
C ALA A 80 -10.89 0.26 -11.19
N ALA A 81 -9.98 1.19 -11.49
CA ALA A 81 -10.24 2.30 -12.41
C ALA A 81 -10.51 1.81 -13.85
N MET A 82 -9.80 0.78 -14.32
CA MET A 82 -9.96 0.19 -15.64
C MET A 82 -11.29 -0.56 -15.75
N ALA A 83 -11.68 -1.31 -14.73
CA ALA A 83 -13.00 -1.97 -14.65
C ALA A 83 -14.15 -0.95 -14.60
N LEU A 84 -13.97 0.18 -13.91
CA LEU A 84 -14.94 1.29 -13.92
C LEU A 84 -15.01 1.98 -15.29
N MET A 85 -13.89 2.08 -16.01
CA MET A 85 -13.86 2.61 -17.39
C MET A 85 -14.48 1.63 -18.41
N GLU A 86 -14.35 0.32 -18.20
CA GLU A 86 -14.96 -0.72 -19.04
C GLU A 86 -16.49 -0.72 -18.94
N GLN A 87 -17.04 -0.29 -17.79
CA GLN A 87 -18.47 0.02 -17.63
C GLN A 87 -18.91 1.36 -18.24
N GLY A 88 -18.15 1.88 -19.22
CA GLY A 88 -18.54 3.01 -20.04
C GLY A 88 -19.89 2.81 -20.76
N PRO A 89 -20.42 3.84 -21.46
CA PRO A 89 -21.79 3.91 -21.97
C PRO A 89 -22.24 2.73 -22.88
N ALA A 90 -21.31 1.90 -23.35
CA ALA A 90 -21.59 0.65 -24.05
C ALA A 90 -22.37 -0.36 -23.19
N ALA A 91 -22.04 -0.52 -21.90
CA ALA A 91 -22.76 -1.43 -20.99
C ALA A 91 -24.20 -0.96 -20.72
N LYS A 92 -24.42 0.36 -20.72
CA LYS A 92 -25.76 0.95 -20.60
C LYS A 92 -26.58 0.77 -21.89
N ARG A 93 -25.94 0.86 -23.06
CA ARG A 93 -26.58 0.65 -24.37
C ARG A 93 -27.04 -0.80 -24.56
N GLN A 94 -26.24 -1.76 -24.10
CA GLN A 94 -26.54 -3.19 -24.21
C GLN A 94 -27.62 -3.66 -23.20
N ARG A 95 -27.71 -3.03 -22.03
CA ARG A 95 -28.87 -3.23 -21.14
C ARG A 95 -30.16 -2.74 -21.77
N VAL A 96 -30.17 -1.53 -22.32
CA VAL A 96 -31.37 -0.96 -22.96
C VAL A 96 -31.83 -1.77 -24.18
N SER A 97 -30.91 -2.31 -24.99
CA SER A 97 -31.28 -3.19 -26.11
C SER A 97 -31.89 -4.51 -25.64
N ASN A 98 -31.33 -5.12 -24.59
CA ASN A 98 -31.83 -6.38 -24.05
C ASN A 98 -33.20 -6.20 -23.37
N ASP A 99 -33.42 -5.07 -22.69
CA ASP A 99 -34.70 -4.75 -22.06
C ASP A 99 -35.80 -4.51 -23.11
N MET A 100 -35.45 -3.91 -24.27
CA MET A 100 -36.40 -3.69 -25.37
C MET A 100 -36.77 -4.99 -26.10
N GLU A 101 -35.80 -5.88 -26.36
CA GLU A 101 -36.08 -7.22 -26.91
C GLU A 101 -36.94 -8.08 -25.97
N ALA A 102 -36.76 -7.95 -24.65
CA ALA A 102 -37.57 -8.67 -23.68
C ALA A 102 -39.03 -8.19 -23.70
N LEU A 103 -39.27 -6.88 -23.82
CA LEU A 103 -40.61 -6.31 -23.95
C LEU A 103 -41.30 -6.76 -25.25
N GLU A 104 -40.59 -6.75 -26.37
CA GLU A 104 -41.14 -7.19 -27.67
C GLU A 104 -41.55 -8.66 -27.66
N ARG A 105 -40.77 -9.52 -26.99
CA ARG A 105 -41.12 -10.95 -26.82
C ARG A 105 -42.35 -11.15 -25.94
N GLN A 106 -42.57 -10.26 -24.97
CA GLN A 106 -43.73 -10.32 -24.08
C GLN A 106 -45.01 -9.90 -24.81
N MET A 107 -44.93 -8.85 -25.64
CA MET A 107 -46.07 -8.40 -26.46
C MET A 107 -46.44 -9.36 -27.60
N MET A 108 -45.51 -10.19 -28.08
CA MET A 108 -45.80 -11.22 -29.09
C MET A 108 -46.41 -12.51 -28.52
N GLN A 109 -46.52 -12.64 -27.19
CA GLN A 109 -47.10 -13.82 -26.53
C GLN A 109 -48.52 -13.58 -25.98
N GLU A 110 -49.08 -12.38 -26.14
CA GLU A 110 -50.51 -12.05 -25.91
C GLU A 110 -51.29 -12.01 -27.24
#